data_AF-A0A0L1KHD3-F1
#
_entry.id   AF-A0A0L1KHD3-F1
#
_cell.length_a   1.000
_cell.length_b   1.000
_cell.length_c   1.000
_cell.angle_alpha   90.00
_cell.angle_beta   90.00
_cell.angle_gamma   90.00
#
_symmetry.space_group_name_H-M   'P 1'
#
loop_
_entity.id
_entity.type
_entity.pdbx_description
1 polymer ?
#
loop_
_entity_poly.entity_id
_entity_poly.type
_entity_poly.pdbx_seq_one_letter_code
_entity_poly.pdbx_strand_id
1 'polypeptide(L)'
;MRPGGEAQPFYDKAEFEKVKARAGGIEKWIEEQLSGTSVTVVLFGAETSSRPWVRHEIKRSYELGKGIVAIDIHSIKDPQRGSDYQGSNPLDYWSVKRNGMSVPMSSLYRSYEWVKDNGYANMPAWIEAAAKSAGR
;
A
#
# COMPACT_ATOMS: atom_id res chain seq x y z
N MET A 1 2.66 -12.91 20.72
CA MET A 1 2.95 -13.52 19.41
C MET A 1 1.64 -13.91 18.76
N ARG A 2 1.28 -13.33 17.62
CA ARG A 2 0.17 -13.85 16.80
C ARG A 2 0.75 -14.98 15.92
N PRO A 3 0.07 -16.12 15.75
CA PRO A 3 0.55 -17.18 14.88
C PRO A 3 0.40 -16.77 13.41
N GLY A 4 1.48 -16.96 12.65
CA GLY A 4 1.50 -17.14 11.20
C GLY A 4 0.95 -16.00 10.33
N GLY A 5 1.83 -15.10 9.87
CA GLY A 5 1.88 -14.67 8.46
C GLY A 5 0.62 -14.24 7.71
N GLU A 6 -0.49 -13.90 8.38
CA GLU A 6 -1.68 -13.39 7.71
C GLU A 6 -1.40 -11.96 7.22
N ALA A 7 -1.19 -11.83 5.92
CA ALA A 7 -1.29 -10.53 5.25
C ALA A 7 -2.71 -10.00 5.48
N GLN A 8 -2.82 -8.72 5.83
CA GLN A 8 -4.14 -8.10 5.95
C GLN A 8 -4.87 -8.10 4.59
N PRO A 9 -6.21 -8.15 4.58
CA PRO A 9 -6.97 -8.45 3.37
C PRO A 9 -6.71 -7.43 2.26
N PHE A 10 -6.60 -7.93 1.02
CA PHE A 10 -6.59 -7.12 -0.20
C PHE A 10 -8.03 -6.72 -0.54
N TYR A 11 -8.31 -5.42 -0.64
CA TYR A 11 -9.68 -4.93 -0.78
C TYR A 11 -10.12 -4.77 -2.24
N ASP A 12 -11.09 -5.61 -2.64
CA ASP A 12 -11.88 -5.37 -3.84
C ASP A 12 -12.97 -4.31 -3.59
N LYS A 13 -13.67 -3.92 -4.66
CA LYS A 13 -14.77 -2.94 -4.60
C LYS A 13 -15.90 -3.39 -3.65
N ALA A 14 -16.14 -4.70 -3.51
CA ALA A 14 -17.25 -5.23 -2.72
C ALA A 14 -16.95 -5.20 -1.22
N GLU A 15 -15.72 -5.47 -0.81
CA GLU A 15 -15.30 -5.34 0.58
C GLU A 15 -15.34 -3.89 1.03
N PHE A 16 -14.93 -2.97 0.16
CA PHE A 16 -15.02 -1.54 0.38
C PHE A 16 -16.47 -1.05 0.62
N GLU A 17 -17.45 -1.51 -0.18
CA GLU A 17 -18.86 -1.17 0.05
C GLU A 17 -19.41 -1.74 1.36
N LYS A 18 -18.96 -2.93 1.78
CA LYS A 18 -19.36 -3.52 3.09
C LYS A 18 -18.82 -2.71 4.27
N VAL A 19 -17.62 -2.16 4.17
CA VAL A 19 -17.00 -1.38 5.26
C VAL A 19 -17.72 -0.03 5.45
N LYS A 20 -18.22 0.59 4.38
CA LYS A 20 -19.05 1.82 4.50
C LYS A 20 -20.27 1.66 5.40
N ALA A 21 -20.83 0.45 5.48
CA ALA A 21 -22.03 0.16 6.25
C ALA A 21 -21.77 -0.11 7.75
N ARG A 22 -20.50 -0.19 8.19
CA ARG A 22 -20.15 -0.48 9.59
C ARG A 22 -20.19 0.77 10.48
N ALA A 23 -20.59 0.59 11.74
CA ALA A 23 -20.51 1.64 12.75
C ALA A 23 -19.04 2.04 13.01
N GLY A 24 -18.71 3.32 12.80
CA GLY A 24 -17.34 3.85 12.86
C GLY A 24 -16.69 4.09 11.48
N GLY A 25 -17.30 3.59 10.40
CA GLY A 25 -16.90 3.90 9.03
C GLY A 25 -15.53 3.35 8.61
N ILE A 26 -15.11 3.74 7.40
CA ILE A 26 -13.85 3.27 6.78
C ILE A 26 -12.62 3.75 7.54
N GLU A 27 -12.64 4.96 8.09
CA GLU A 27 -11.49 5.55 8.80
C GLU A 27 -11.12 4.77 10.07
N LYS A 28 -12.08 4.51 10.96
CA LYS A 28 -11.85 3.71 12.17
C LYS A 28 -11.33 2.32 11.81
N TRP A 29 -11.89 1.74 10.76
CA TRP A 29 -11.48 0.43 10.29
C TRP A 29 -10.05 0.43 9.72
N ILE A 30 -9.63 1.48 9.01
CA ILE A 30 -8.22 1.65 8.58
C ILE A 30 -7.31 1.73 9.82
N GLU A 31 -7.68 2.47 10.86
CA GLU A 31 -6.88 2.53 12.10
C GLU A 31 -6.71 1.14 12.76
N GLU A 32 -7.78 0.34 12.78
CA GLU A 32 -7.75 -1.03 13.33
C GLU A 32 -6.83 -1.93 12.50
N GLN A 33 -6.88 -1.83 11.18
CA GLN A 33 -5.99 -2.57 10.27
C GLN A 33 -4.52 -2.16 10.46
N LEU A 34 -4.25 -0.85 10.50
CA LEU A 34 -2.92 -0.33 10.76
C LEU A 34 -2.41 -0.68 12.17
N SER A 35 -3.27 -1.02 13.12
CA SER A 35 -2.86 -1.36 14.47
C SER A 35 -2.06 -2.67 14.53
N GLY A 36 -0.85 -2.59 15.10
CA GLY A 36 0.05 -3.73 15.27
C GLY A 36 0.76 -4.21 14.00
N THR A 37 0.69 -3.44 12.89
CA THR A 37 1.53 -3.69 11.71
C THR A 37 2.81 -2.84 11.74
N SER A 38 3.88 -3.34 11.13
CA SER A 38 5.14 -2.59 10.94
C SER A 38 5.25 -1.96 9.55
N VAL A 39 4.62 -2.59 8.55
CA VAL A 39 4.71 -2.22 7.13
C VAL A 39 3.33 -2.18 6.50
N THR A 40 3.11 -1.20 5.62
CA THR A 40 1.94 -1.10 4.73
C THR A 40 2.37 -1.40 3.31
N VAL A 41 1.72 -2.37 2.67
CA VAL A 41 1.97 -2.73 1.26
C VAL A 41 0.80 -2.24 0.42
N VAL A 42 1.08 -1.34 -0.52
CA VAL A 42 0.06 -0.75 -1.40
C VAL A 42 0.14 -1.42 -2.76
N LEU A 43 -0.80 -2.32 -3.03
CA LEU A 43 -0.96 -2.90 -4.37
C LEU A 43 -1.74 -1.93 -5.26
N PHE A 44 -1.20 -1.53 -6.41
CA PHE A 44 -1.82 -0.51 -7.26
C PHE A 44 -1.85 -0.90 -8.74
N GLY A 45 -2.93 -0.52 -9.42
CA GLY A 45 -3.10 -0.58 -10.87
C GLY A 45 -3.68 0.74 -11.39
N ALA A 46 -4.25 0.75 -12.60
CA ALA A 46 -4.70 1.95 -13.30
C ALA A 46 -5.54 2.92 -12.46
N GLU A 47 -6.47 2.40 -11.65
CA GLU A 47 -7.44 3.21 -10.91
C GLU A 47 -7.10 3.43 -9.42
N THR A 48 -6.04 2.82 -8.89
CA THR A 48 -5.84 2.76 -7.43
C THR A 48 -5.41 4.11 -6.84
N SER A 49 -4.56 4.87 -7.53
CA SER A 49 -3.97 6.12 -7.03
C SER A 49 -4.97 7.27 -6.87
N SER A 50 -6.13 7.19 -7.52
CA SER A 50 -7.20 8.17 -7.41
C SER A 50 -8.13 7.92 -6.22
N ARG A 51 -8.06 6.74 -5.58
CA ARG A 51 -8.98 6.35 -4.50
C ARG A 51 -8.66 7.12 -3.20
N PRO A 52 -9.62 7.88 -2.63
CA PRO A 52 -9.37 8.69 -1.43
C PRO A 52 -8.85 7.89 -0.24
N TRP A 53 -9.35 6.67 -0.04
CA TRP A 53 -8.97 5.83 1.10
C TRP A 53 -7.59 5.21 0.97
N VAL A 54 -7.11 4.96 -0.26
CA VAL A 54 -5.71 4.58 -0.51
C VAL A 54 -4.79 5.72 -0.09
N ARG A 55 -5.13 6.96 -0.49
CA ARG A 55 -4.36 8.15 -0.09
C ARG A 55 -4.37 8.35 1.41
N HIS A 56 -5.52 8.12 2.06
CA HIS A 56 -5.65 8.19 3.51
C HIS A 56 -4.77 7.15 4.21
N GLU A 57 -4.82 5.89 3.79
CA GLU A 57 -4.00 4.81 4.37
C GLU A 57 -2.49 5.08 4.24
N ILE A 58 -2.03 5.58 3.08
CA ILE A 58 -0.62 5.97 2.86
C ILE A 58 -0.22 7.08 3.81
N LYS A 59 -1.02 8.14 3.88
CA LYS A 59 -0.76 9.28 4.76
C LYS A 59 -0.69 8.82 6.22
N ARG A 60 -1.63 7.98 6.64
CA ARG A 60 -1.70 7.50 8.01
C ARG A 60 -0.54 6.57 8.36
N SER A 61 -0.16 5.70 7.42
CA SER A 61 1.01 4.83 7.57
C SER A 61 2.30 5.62 7.75
N TYR A 62 2.44 6.74 7.02
CA TYR A 62 3.55 7.68 7.20
C TYR A 62 3.54 8.34 8.59
N GLU A 63 2.39 8.86 9.03
CA GLU A 63 2.23 9.49 10.35
C GLU A 63 2.54 8.51 11.50
N LEU A 64 2.23 7.23 11.33
CA LEU A 64 2.52 6.16 12.28
C LEU A 64 3.96 5.63 12.20
N GLY A 65 4.82 6.19 11.34
CA GLY A 65 6.21 5.77 11.18
C GLY A 65 6.32 4.30 10.76
N LYS A 66 5.47 3.86 9.84
CA LYS A 66 5.52 2.51 9.27
C LYS A 66 6.43 2.46 8.04
N GLY A 67 6.95 1.28 7.75
CA GLY A 67 7.48 0.98 6.44
C GLY A 67 6.36 1.04 5.40
N ILE A 68 6.65 1.53 4.20
CA ILE A 68 5.68 1.54 3.09
C ILE A 68 6.37 0.96 1.86
N VAL A 69 5.66 0.06 1.15
CA VAL A 69 6.07 -0.46 -0.15
C VAL A 69 4.90 -0.32 -1.10
N ALA A 70 5.11 0.26 -2.28
CA ALA A 70 4.12 0.25 -3.35
C ALA A 70 4.46 -0.83 -4.38
N ILE A 71 3.47 -1.61 -4.83
CA ILE A 71 3.68 -2.68 -5.80
C ILE A 71 2.67 -2.51 -6.93
N ASP A 72 3.19 -2.27 -8.12
CA ASP A 72 2.42 -2.19 -9.35
C ASP A 72 2.02 -3.59 -9.80
N ILE A 73 0.73 -3.82 -9.98
CA ILE A 73 0.14 -5.10 -10.36
C ILE A 73 -0.48 -5.09 -11.77
N HIS A 74 -0.29 -4.04 -12.58
CA HIS A 74 -0.93 -3.92 -13.90
C HIS A 74 -0.58 -5.08 -14.87
N SER A 75 0.65 -5.58 -14.77
CA SER A 75 1.16 -6.71 -15.58
C SER A 75 0.57 -8.07 -15.19
N ILE A 76 -0.15 -8.17 -14.07
CA ILE A 76 -0.83 -9.41 -13.68
C ILE A 76 -2.01 -9.61 -14.63
N LYS A 77 -1.89 -10.61 -15.50
CA LYS A 77 -2.93 -10.93 -16.49
C LYS A 77 -4.18 -11.43 -15.78
N ASP A 78 -5.29 -10.73 -15.99
CA ASP A 78 -6.61 -11.28 -15.73
C ASP A 78 -6.95 -12.28 -16.85
N PRO A 79 -7.34 -13.53 -16.52
CA PRO A 79 -7.66 -14.57 -17.51
C PRO A 79 -8.78 -14.18 -18.50
N GLN A 80 -9.64 -13.23 -18.15
CA GLN A 80 -10.76 -12.75 -18.96
C GLN A 80 -10.47 -11.43 -19.68
N ARG A 81 -9.60 -10.57 -19.13
CA ARG A 81 -9.41 -9.18 -19.60
C ARG A 81 -8.02 -8.82 -20.12
N GLY A 82 -7.02 -9.68 -19.95
CA GLY A 82 -5.62 -9.37 -20.29
C GLY A 82 -4.90 -8.59 -19.17
N SER A 83 -3.76 -7.96 -19.49
CA SER A 83 -3.07 -7.04 -18.57
C SER A 83 -3.72 -5.65 -18.61
N ASP A 84 -3.75 -4.97 -17.48
CA ASP A 84 -4.28 -3.60 -17.37
C ASP A 84 -3.22 -2.56 -17.77
N TYR A 85 -3.62 -1.30 -17.92
CA TYR A 85 -2.70 -0.18 -18.09
C TYR A 85 -1.96 0.12 -16.78
N GLN A 86 -0.71 0.52 -16.89
CA GLN A 86 0.05 0.99 -15.75
C GLN A 86 -0.61 2.24 -15.13
N GLY A 87 -0.91 2.16 -13.83
CA GLY A 87 -1.43 3.30 -13.06
C GLY A 87 -0.32 4.18 -12.52
N SER A 88 -0.66 5.41 -12.13
CA SER A 88 0.27 6.29 -11.41
C SER A 88 0.62 5.70 -10.04
N ASN A 89 1.89 5.83 -9.63
CA ASN A 89 2.31 5.39 -8.30
C ASN A 89 1.60 6.24 -7.23
N PRO A 90 0.84 5.63 -6.30
CA PRO A 90 0.08 6.37 -5.31
C PRO A 90 0.96 7.15 -4.32
N LEU A 91 2.25 6.83 -4.22
CA LEU A 91 3.22 7.56 -3.39
C LEU A 91 3.60 8.93 -4.00
N ASP A 92 3.37 9.15 -5.30
CA ASP A 92 3.63 10.46 -5.93
C ASP A 92 2.62 11.53 -5.48
N TYR A 93 1.47 11.11 -4.93
CA TYR A 93 0.43 12.02 -4.49
C TYR A 93 0.85 12.86 -3.26
N TRP A 94 1.67 12.30 -2.38
CA TRP A 94 2.06 12.93 -1.12
C TRP A 94 3.51 13.39 -1.17
N SER A 95 3.76 14.56 -0.57
CA SER A 95 5.10 15.07 -0.30
C SER A 95 5.23 15.47 1.15
N VAL A 96 6.44 15.36 1.70
CA VAL A 96 6.76 15.70 3.08
C VAL A 96 7.84 16.76 3.11
N LYS A 97 7.75 17.69 4.06
CA LYS A 97 8.80 18.71 4.22
C LYS A 97 10.01 18.11 4.95
N ARG A 98 11.17 18.15 4.31
CA ARG A 98 12.47 17.81 4.92
C ARG A 98 13.46 18.93 4.63
N ASN A 99 14.04 19.51 5.68
CA ASN A 99 15.01 20.61 5.58
C ASN A 99 14.51 21.77 4.70
N GLY A 100 13.23 22.14 4.83
CA GLY A 100 12.59 23.19 4.03
C GLY A 100 12.20 22.79 2.61
N MET A 101 12.59 21.62 2.12
CA MET A 101 12.25 21.11 0.78
C MET A 101 11.06 20.17 0.82
N SER A 102 10.22 20.24 -0.21
CA SER A 102 9.13 19.27 -0.43
C SER A 102 9.71 18.03 -1.12
N VAL A 103 9.67 16.88 -0.43
CA VAL A 103 10.18 15.60 -0.95
C VAL A 103 9.00 14.66 -1.19
N PRO A 104 8.80 14.14 -2.42
CA PRO A 104 7.72 13.20 -2.70
C PRO A 104 7.96 11.88 -1.97
N MET A 105 6.88 11.23 -1.53
CA MET A 105 6.98 9.95 -0.82
C MET A 105 7.56 8.84 -1.70
N SER A 106 7.40 8.92 -3.03
CA SER A 106 8.03 8.00 -3.98
C SER A 106 9.57 8.05 -3.96
N SER A 107 10.18 9.14 -3.49
CA SER A 107 11.63 9.22 -3.25
C SER A 107 12.05 8.69 -1.88
N LEU A 108 11.10 8.46 -0.97
CA LEU A 108 11.34 7.99 0.40
C LEU A 108 11.08 6.49 0.56
N TYR A 109 10.16 5.95 -0.22
CA TYR A 109 9.69 4.57 -0.14
C TYR A 109 9.92 3.85 -1.47
N ARG A 110 10.14 2.55 -1.41
CA ARG A 110 10.39 1.74 -2.61
C ARG A 110 9.08 1.41 -3.31
N SER A 111 9.16 1.36 -4.64
CA SER A 111 8.12 0.78 -5.49
C SER A 111 8.71 -0.30 -6.39
N TYR A 112 7.92 -1.32 -6.68
CA TYR A 112 8.26 -2.46 -7.53
C TYR A 112 7.12 -2.75 -8.49
N GLU A 113 7.39 -3.47 -9.57
CA GLU A 113 6.39 -4.04 -10.45
C GLU A 113 6.36 -5.56 -10.24
N TRP A 114 5.18 -6.10 -9.89
CA TRP A 114 5.03 -7.47 -9.44
C TRP A 114 5.60 -8.51 -10.42
N VAL A 115 5.31 -8.36 -11.72
CA VAL A 115 5.75 -9.32 -12.73
C VAL A 115 7.23 -9.13 -13.08
N LYS A 116 7.61 -7.90 -13.40
CA LYS A 116 8.99 -7.57 -13.80
C LYS A 116 10.03 -7.83 -12.71
N ASP A 117 9.68 -7.58 -11.45
CA ASP A 117 10.60 -7.69 -10.32
C ASP A 117 10.47 -9.03 -9.58
N ASN A 118 9.81 -10.04 -10.17
CA ASN A 118 9.62 -11.38 -9.59
C ASN A 118 9.01 -11.34 -8.17
N GLY A 119 7.88 -10.65 -8.04
CA GLY A 119 7.24 -10.34 -6.75
C GLY A 119 6.91 -11.57 -5.91
N TYR A 120 6.56 -12.70 -6.53
CA TYR A 120 6.32 -13.95 -5.81
C TYR A 120 7.52 -14.38 -4.96
N ALA A 121 8.74 -14.26 -5.49
CA ALA A 121 9.96 -14.61 -4.76
C ALA A 121 10.46 -13.48 -3.86
N ASN A 122 10.25 -12.22 -4.25
CA ASN A 122 10.94 -11.08 -3.65
C ASN A 122 10.08 -10.29 -2.64
N MET A 123 8.76 -10.46 -2.60
CA MET A 123 7.87 -9.71 -1.71
C MET A 123 8.26 -9.80 -0.22
N PRO A 124 8.63 -10.96 0.35
CA PRO A 124 9.09 -11.01 1.74
C PRO A 124 10.32 -10.13 1.99
N ALA A 125 11.27 -10.11 1.06
CA ALA A 125 12.47 -9.28 1.16
C ALA A 125 12.16 -7.78 1.06
N TRP A 126 11.18 -7.39 0.24
CA TRP A 126 10.73 -6.00 0.13
C TRP A 126 10.08 -5.50 1.42
N ILE A 127 9.25 -6.35 2.04
CA ILE A 127 8.60 -6.05 3.33
C ILE A 127 9.66 -5.89 4.42
N GLU A 128 10.59 -6.83 4.53
CA GLU A 128 11.71 -6.78 5.47
C GLU A 128 12.55 -5.50 5.30
N ALA A 129 12.89 -5.13 4.06
CA ALA A 129 13.64 -3.91 3.78
C ALA A 129 12.88 -2.65 4.21
N ALA A 130 11.57 -2.61 4.01
CA ALA A 130 10.73 -1.49 4.43
C ALA A 130 10.59 -1.41 5.95
N ALA A 131 10.44 -2.55 6.64
CA ALA A 131 10.41 -2.60 8.10
C ALA A 131 11.72 -2.04 8.69
N LYS A 132 12.87 -2.54 8.21
CA LYS A 132 14.19 -2.07 8.63
C LYS A 132 14.40 -0.58 8.37
N SER A 133 13.98 -0.09 7.21
CA SER A 133 14.09 1.35 6.87
C SER A 133 13.24 2.24 7.78
N ALA A 134 12.18 1.69 8.37
CA ALA A 134 11.32 2.36 9.35
C ALA A 134 11.73 2.12 10.81
N GLY A 135 12.82 1.38 11.06
CA GLY A 135 13.29 1.05 12.40
C GLY A 135 12.36 0.11 13.19
N ARG A 136 11.66 -0.78 12.49
CA ARG A 136 10.73 -1.77 13.06
C ARG A 136 11.33 -3.16 13.16
#